data_AF-A8T8K2-F1
#
_entry.id   AF-A8T8K2-F1
#
_cell.length_a   1.000
_cell.length_b   1.000
_cell.length_c   1.000
_cell.angle_alpha   90.00
_cell.angle_beta   90.00
_cell.angle_gamma   90.00
#
_symmetry.space_group_name_H-M   'P 1'
#
loop_
_entity.id
_entity.type
_entity.pdbx_description
1 polymer ?
#
loop_
_entity_poly.entity_id
_entity_poly.type
_entity_poly.pdbx_seq_one_letter_code
_entity_poly.pdbx_strand_id
1 'polypeptide(L)' 'MSGPTRFIQLHLELDDNLRLIEAHHIADKVEGNLLALFPEADVLIHQDPLSVVFGPEKEQKIQDW' A
#
# COMPACT_ATOMS: atom_id res chain seq x y z
N MET A 1 23.23 -5.56 -13.79
CA MET A 1 22.94 -4.14 -14.09
C MET A 1 22.78 -3.45 -12.75
N SER A 2 23.37 -2.27 -12.55
CA SER A 2 23.24 -1.49 -11.30
C SER A 2 22.61 -0.15 -11.67
N GLY A 3 21.27 -0.14 -11.75
CA GLY A 3 20.46 1.08 -11.74
C GLY A 3 19.83 1.22 -10.35
N PRO A 4 19.41 2.43 -9.94
CA PRO A 4 18.73 2.60 -8.65
C PRO A 4 17.42 1.81 -8.65
N THR A 5 17.29 0.83 -7.75
CA THR A 5 16.02 0.15 -7.47
C THR A 5 15.00 1.21 -7.05
N ARG A 6 13.85 1.25 -7.73
CA ARG A 6 12.76 2.15 -7.36
C ARG A 6 11.99 1.52 -6.21
N PHE A 7 11.87 2.23 -5.09
CA PHE A 7 11.03 1.82 -3.97
C PHE A 7 9.71 2.58 -4.03
N ILE A 8 8.59 1.87 -3.99
CA ILE A 8 7.24 2.43 -3.93
C ILE A 8 6.60 1.92 -2.66
N GLN A 9 6.26 2.84 -1.76
CA GLN A 9 5.50 2.50 -0.57
C GLN A 9 4.21 3.30 -0.53
N LEU A 10 3.12 2.64 -0.14
CA LEU A 10 1.82 3.29 -0.02
C LEU A 10 0.95 2.63 1.06
N HIS A 11 -0.03 3.41 1.50
CA HIS A 11 -1.17 2.94 2.28
C HIS A 11 -2.36 2.78 1.34
N LEU A 12 -2.98 1.60 1.35
CA LEU A 12 -4.19 1.28 0.62
C LEU A 12 -5.36 1.25 1.59
N GLU A 13 -6.23 2.24 1.49
CA GLU A 13 -7.39 2.41 2.37
C GLU A 13 -8.55 1.56 1.86
N LEU A 14 -9.05 0.66 2.70
CA LEU A 14 -10.05 -0.36 2.35
C LEU A 14 -11.22 -0.33 3.33
N ASP A 15 -12.35 -0.93 2.95
CA ASP A 15 -13.51 -1.05 3.84
C ASP A 15 -13.14 -1.76 5.15
N ASP A 16 -13.59 -1.22 6.28
CA ASP A 16 -13.25 -1.71 7.63
C ASP A 16 -13.63 -3.18 7.86
N ASN A 17 -14.66 -3.67 7.17
CA ASN A 17 -15.20 -5.03 7.36
C ASN A 17 -14.80 -5.97 6.22
N LEU A 18 -13.91 -5.54 5.31
CA LEU A 18 -13.42 -6.38 4.23
C LEU A 18 -12.64 -7.56 4.81
N ARG A 19 -12.90 -8.78 4.31
CA ARG A 19 -12.12 -9.93 4.78
C ARG A 19 -10.67 -9.76 4.38
N LEU A 20 -9.77 -10.19 5.26
CA LEU A 20 -8.32 -10.08 5.03
C LEU A 20 -7.88 -10.70 3.70
N ILE A 21 -8.49 -11.82 3.28
CA ILE A 21 -8.19 -12.47 2.00
C ILE A 21 -8.60 -11.60 0.79
N GLU A 22 -9.68 -10.84 0.92
CA GLU A 22 -10.14 -9.94 -0.13
C GLU A 22 -9.26 -8.69 -0.19
N ALA A 23 -8.87 -8.15 0.96
CA ALA A 23 -7.92 -7.05 1.07
C ALA A 23 -6.57 -7.42 0.40
N HIS A 24 -6.06 -8.62 0.68
CA HIS A 24 -4.83 -9.13 0.07
C HIS A 24 -4.94 -9.23 -1.45
N HIS A 25 -6.03 -9.78 -1.98
CA HIS A 25 -6.24 -9.85 -3.43
C HIS A 25 -6.33 -8.47 -4.11
N ILE A 26 -6.78 -7.43 -3.39
CA ILE A 26 -6.76 -6.07 -3.92
C ILE A 26 -5.31 -5.56 -3.93
N ALA A 27 -4.55 -5.77 -2.86
CA ALA A 27 -3.14 -5.39 -2.79
C ALA A 27 -2.30 -6.04 -3.90
N ASP A 28 -2.49 -7.34 -4.17
CA ASP A 28 -1.80 -8.05 -5.27
C ASP A 28 -2.08 -7.41 -6.64
N LYS A 29 -3.32 -6.98 -6.87
CA LYS A 29 -3.70 -6.30 -8.12
C LYS A 29 -3.05 -4.91 -8.22
N VAL A 30 -3.01 -4.17 -7.12
CA VAL A 30 -2.37 -2.86 -7.05
C VAL A 30 -0.86 -3.00 -7.32
N GLU A 31 -0.20 -3.95 -6.66
CA GLU A 31 1.22 -4.26 -6.87
C GLU A 31 1.48 -4.65 -8.34
N GLY A 32 0.69 -5.57 -8.90
CA GLY A 32 0.84 -5.98 -10.30
C GLY A 32 0.70 -4.82 -11.29
N ASN A 33 -0.25 -3.90 -11.04
CA ASN A 33 -0.40 -2.69 -11.85
C ASN A 33 0.80 -1.76 -11.72
N LEU A 34 1.35 -1.59 -10.51
CA LEU A 34 2.55 -0.78 -10.28
C LEU A 34 3.77 -1.39 -10.97
N LEU A 35 3.98 -2.70 -10.87
CA LEU A 35 5.09 -3.40 -11.52
C LEU A 35 4.99 -3.38 -13.05
N ALA A 36 3.77 -3.37 -13.61
CA ALA A 36 3.57 -3.21 -15.04
C ALA A 36 3.99 -1.82 -15.55
N LEU A 37 3.79 -0.77 -14.73
CA LEU A 37 4.19 0.61 -15.05
C LEU A 37 5.65 0.91 -14.68
N PHE A 38 6.14 0.26 -13.63
CA PHE A 38 7.46 0.45 -13.05
C PHE A 38 8.15 -0.92 -12.86
N PRO A 39 8.64 -1.51 -13.96
CA PRO A 39 9.37 -2.77 -13.87
C PRO A 39 10.53 -2.68 -12.90
N GLU A 40 10.79 -3.77 -12.16
CA GLU A 40 11.88 -3.89 -11.18
C GLU A 40 11.77 -2.97 -9.95
N ALA A 41 10.61 -2.35 -9.72
CA ALA A 41 10.33 -1.66 -8.46
C ALA A 41 10.17 -2.66 -7.31
N ASP A 42 10.59 -2.25 -6.12
CA ASP A 42 10.25 -2.91 -4.85
C ASP A 42 9.03 -2.18 -4.25
N VAL A 43 7.95 -2.91 -4.00
CA VAL A 43 6.64 -2.36 -3.66
C VAL A 43 6.21 -2.87 -2.28
N LEU A 44 5.91 -1.94 -1.37
CA LEU A 44 5.38 -2.26 -0.05
C LEU A 44 4.02 -1.59 0.16
N ILE A 45 2.98 -2.40 0.38
CA ILE A 45 1.60 -1.93 0.53
C ILE A 45 1.11 -2.23 1.95
N HIS A 46 0.86 -1.17 2.72
CA HIS A 46 0.10 -1.27 3.96
C HIS A 46 -1.39 -1.25 3.62
N GLN A 47 -2.15 -2.23 4.12
CA GLN A 47 -3.59 -2.31 3.93
C GLN A 47 -4.27 -1.79 5.18
N ASP A 48 -4.90 -0.62 5.08
CA ASP A 48 -5.47 0.08 6.23
C ASP A 48 -7.00 0.08 6.15
N PRO A 49 -7.71 -0.19 7.25
CA PRO A 49 -9.14 0.11 7.36
C PRO A 49 -9.41 1.61 7.16
N LEU A 50 -10.49 1.98 6.48
CA LEU A 50 -10.89 3.36 6.21
C LEU A 50 -11.02 4.20 7.50
N SER A 51 -11.49 3.59 8.59
CA SER A 51 -11.58 4.22 9.90
C SER A 51 -10.24 4.75 10.44
N VAL A 52 -9.12 4.13 10.07
CA VAL A 52 -7.76 4.54 10.45
C VAL A 52 -7.40 5.90 9.84
N VAL A 53 -7.95 6.24 8.68
CA VAL A 53 -7.69 7.51 7.97
C VAL A 53 -8.24 8.71 8.72
N PHE A 54 -9.36 8.53 9.42
CA PHE A 54 -10.08 9.60 10.11
C PHE A 54 -9.98 9.50 11.65
N GLY A 55 -9.38 8.43 12.17
CA GLY A 55 -9.20 8.15 13.60
C GLY A 55 -7.89 8.68 14.21
N PRO A 56 -7.54 8.27 15.46
CA PRO A 56 -6.35 8.76 16.17
C PRO A 56 -5.02 8.41 15.49
N GLU A 57 -4.98 7.44 14.59
CA GLU A 57 -3.80 7.08 13.79
C GLU A 57 -3.52 8.05 12.63
N LYS A 58 -4.36 9.08 12.44
CA LYS A 58 -4.05 10.19 11.53
C LYS A 58 -2.69 10.82 11.83
N GLU A 59 -2.26 10.82 13.10
CA GLU A 59 -0.94 11.31 13.52
C GLU A 59 0.20 10.39 13.07
N GLN A 60 0.02 9.06 13.04
CA GLN A 60 1.01 8.12 12.51
C GLN A 60 1.17 8.25 10.99
N LYS A 61 0.11 8.59 10.26
CA LYS A 61 0.16 8.84 8.80
C LYS A 61 0.77 10.20 8.43
N ILE A 62 0.84 11.15 9.36
CA ILE A 62 1.48 12.47 9.17
C ILE A 62 2.98 12.40 9.54
N GLN A 63 3.37 11.41 10.34
CA GLN A 63 4.76 11.22 10.71
C GLN A 63 5.49 10.45 9.60
N ASP A 64 5.86 11.21 8.56
CA ASP A 64 6.91 10.84 7.61
C ASP A 64 8.16 10.35 8.35
N TRP A 65 8.88 9.43 7.70
CA TRP A 65 10.12 8.84 8.18
C TRP A 65 11.25 9.87 8.26
#